data_AF-Q7MRK2-F1
#
_entry.id   AF-Q7MRK2-F1
#
_cell.length_a   1.000
_cell.length_b   1.000
_cell.length_c   1.000
_cell.angle_alpha   90.00
_cell.angle_beta   90.00
_cell.angle_gamma   90.00
#
_symmetry.space_group_name_H-M   'P 1'
#
loop_
_entity.id
_entity.type
_entity.pdbx_description
1 polymer ?
#
loop_
_entity_poly.entity_id
_entity_poly.type
_entity_poly.pdbx_seq_one_letter_code
_entity_poly.pdbx_strand_id
1 'polypeptide(L)' 'MIADAKVGYRWSNWDVYSYIKNITDKSYIQNATNRNDGSVFVAFGTGRSFGIGGRYLF' A
#
# COMPACT_ATOMS: atom_id res chain seq x y z
N MET A 1 4.70 -13.54 -2.00
CA MET A 1 3.28 -13.30 -1.71
C MET A 1 3.19 -12.11 -0.77
N ILE A 2 2.53 -11.04 -1.25
CA ILE A 2 2.26 -9.81 -0.50
C ILE A 2 0.79 -9.91 -0.09
N ALA A 3 0.50 -9.68 1.19
CA ALA A 3 -0.85 -9.72 1.73
C ALA A 3 -1.21 -8.34 2.27
N ASP A 4 -2.33 -7.81 1.78
CA ASP A 4 -2.89 -6.53 2.21
C ASP A 4 -4.22 -6.80 2.92
N ALA A 5 -4.51 -6.05 3.97
CA ALA A 5 -5.80 -6.10 4.66
C ALA A 5 -6.35 -4.70 4.90
N LYS A 6 -7.66 -4.57 4.78
CA LYS A 6 -8.40 -3.36 5.07
C LYS A 6 -9.64 -3.74 5.86
N VAL A 7 -9.88 -3.03 6.96
CA VAL A 7 -11.07 -3.20 7.78
C VAL A 7 -11.68 -1.83 8.06
N GLY A 8 -12.99 -1.71 7.91
CA GLY A 8 -13.67 -0.43 8.08
C GLY A 8 -15.12 -0.59 8.47
N TYR A 9 -15.67 0.50 8.99
CA TYR A 9 -17.05 0.63 9.41
C TYR A 9 -17.64 1.89 8.80
N ARG A 10 -18.81 1.72 8.18
CA ARG A 10 -19.60 2.83 7.69
C ARG A 10 -20.59 3.25 8.77
N TRP A 11 -20.44 4.48 9.24
CA TRP A 11 -21.34 5.11 10.18
C TRP A 11 -22.06 6.31 9.51
N SER A 12 -23.30 6.08 9.07
CA SER A 12 -24.12 7.08 8.36
C SER A 12 -23.39 7.66 7.13
N ASN A 13 -22.89 8.88 7.26
CA ASN A 13 -22.19 9.66 6.23
C ASN A 13 -20.67 9.54 6.35
N TRP A 14 -20.18 8.87 7.39
CA TRP A 14 -18.77 8.64 7.62
C TRP A 14 -18.40 7.20 7.25
N ASP A 15 -17.34 7.06 6.50
CA ASP A 15 -16.71 5.78 6.18
C ASP A 15 -15.31 5.78 6.80
N VAL A 16 -15.15 5.06 7.91
CA VAL A 16 -13.89 5.01 8.66
C VAL A 16 -13.26 3.66 8.44
N TYR A 17 -12.00 3.64 8.04
CA TYR A 17 -11.28 2.40 7.76
C TYR A 17 -9.84 2.48 8.25
N SER A 18 -9.31 1.34 8.63
CA SER A 18 -7.88 1.12 8.79
C SER A 18 -7.40 0.17 7.71
N TYR A 19 -6.14 0.30 7.33
CA TYR A 19 -5.52 -0.55 6.35
C TYR A 19 -4.10 -0.89 6.79
N ILE A 20 -3.68 -2.08 6.40
CA ILE A 20 -2.32 -2.56 6.51
C ILE A 20 -1.90 -3.12 5.15
N LYS A 21 -0.78 -2.62 4.65
CA LYS A 21 -0.16 -3.08 3.41
C LYS A 21 1.08 -3.89 3.75
N ASN A 22 1.29 -4.96 2.99
CA ASN A 22 2.45 -5.84 3.12
C ASN A 22 2.57 -6.42 4.55
N ILE A 23 1.50 -7.07 5.04
CA ILE A 23 1.44 -7.71 6.38
C ILE A 23 2.62 -8.68 6.58
N THR A 24 3.00 -9.37 5.51
CA THR A 24 4.04 -10.39 5.50
C THR A 24 5.47 -9.82 5.57
N ASP A 25 5.61 -8.48 5.61
CA ASP A 25 6.87 -7.72 5.69
C ASP A 25 7.94 -8.22 4.72
N LYS A 26 7.52 -8.60 3.51
CA LYS A 26 8.44 -9.08 2.49
C LYS A 26 8.89 -7.89 1.67
N SER A 27 10.19 -7.67 1.63
CA SER A 27 10.82 -6.80 0.64
C SER A 27 10.73 -7.46 -0.73
N TYR A 28 10.09 -6.77 -1.68
CA TYR A 28 9.98 -7.22 -3.07
C TYR A 28 10.37 -6.10 -4.01
N ILE A 29 10.88 -6.45 -5.19
CA ILE A 29 11.13 -5.49 -6.25
C ILE A 29 9.77 -5.09 -6.82
N GLN A 30 9.36 -3.84 -6.61
CA GLN A 30 8.09 -3.32 -7.10
C GLN A 30 8.19 -2.91 -8.56
N ASN A 31 9.35 -2.37 -8.96
CA ASN A 31 9.59 -2.00 -10.34
C ASN A 31 11.08 -2.18 -10.67
N ALA A 32 11.37 -2.82 -11.79
CA ALA A 32 12.70 -2.82 -12.38
C ALA A 32 12.58 -2.25 -13.79
N THR A 33 13.13 -1.08 -14.02
CA THR A 33 13.07 -0.41 -15.32
C THR A 33 14.48 -0.18 -15.84
N ASN A 34 14.79 -0.76 -16.99
CA ASN A 34 16.02 -0.45 -17.71
C ASN A 34 15.90 0.96 -18.25
N ARG A 35 16.84 1.83 -17.87
CA ARG A 35 16.98 3.15 -18.48
C ARG A 35 17.79 3.02 -19.77
N ASN A 36 17.51 3.89 -20.73
CA ASN A 36 18.19 3.92 -22.04
C ASN A 36 19.69 4.28 -21.94
N ASP A 37 20.18 4.65 -20.76
CA ASP A 37 21.59 4.91 -20.47
C ASP A 37 22.38 3.65 -20.03
N GLY A 38 21.75 2.48 -20.03
CA GLY A 38 22.36 1.22 -19.59
C GLY A 38 22.29 0.98 -18.08
N SER A 39 21.69 1.89 -17.31
CA SER A 39 21.44 1.70 -15.89
C SER A 39 20.11 0.99 -15.62
N VAL A 40 20.06 0.16 -14.57
CA VAL A 40 18.84 -0.50 -14.14
C VAL A 40 18.30 0.22 -12.91
N PHE A 41 17.13 0.84 -13.02
CA PHE A 41 16.44 1.42 -11.87
C PHE A 41 15.62 0.34 -11.18
N VAL A 42 15.99 0.03 -9.94
CA VAL A 42 15.27 -0.93 -9.09
C VAL A 42 14.55 -0.16 -7.98
N ALA A 43 13.23 -0.07 -8.09
CA ALA A 43 12.36 0.43 -7.03
C ALA A 43 11.98 -0.74 -6.11
N PHE A 44 12.45 -0.69 -4.87
CA PHE A 44 12.01 -1.60 -3.82
C PHE A 44 10.61 -1.18 -3.36
N GLY A 45 9.70 -2.15 -3.27
CA GLY A 45 8.37 -1.94 -2.73
C GLY A 45 8.43 -1.51 -1.28
N THR A 46 7.51 -0.64 -0.88
CA THR A 46 7.43 -0.12 0.49
C THR A 46 7.29 -1.27 1.50
N GLY A 47 8.06 -1.19 2.60
CA GLY A 47 7.92 -2.10 3.73
C GLY A 47 6.53 -2.04 4.38
N ARG A 48 6.30 -2.88 5.40
CA ARG A 48 4.99 -2.94 6.08
C ARG A 48 4.52 -1.55 6.49
N SER A 49 3.33 -1.17 6.01
CA SER A 49 2.74 0.15 6.25
C SER A 49 1.34 -0.01 6.83
N PHE A 50 1.01 0.75 7.88
CA PHE A 50 -0.33 0.78 8.48
C PHE A 50 -0.87 2.21 8.49
N GLY A 51 -2.18 2.35 8.38
CA GLY A 51 -2.82 3.66 8.39
C GLY A 51 -4.31 3.59 8.72
N ILE A 52 -4.83 4.75 9.11
CA ILE A 52 -6.26 4.99 9.29
C ILE A 52 -6.73 6.04 8.28
N GLY A 53 -7.98 5.94 7.85
CA GLY A 53 -8.59 6.84 6.89
C GLY A 53 -10.06 7.06 7.22
N GLY A 54 -10.54 8.26 6.96
CA GLY A 54 -11.94 8.62 7.08
C GLY A 54 -12.39 9.31 5.80
N ARG A 55 -13.57 8.96 5.29
CA ARG A 55 -14.22 9.65 4.19
C ARG A 55 -15.60 10.12 4.65
N TYR A 56 -15.87 11.41 4.49
CA TYR A 56 -17.21 11.96 4.67
C TYR A 56 -17.90 12.05 3.31
N LEU A 57 -19.15 11.58 3.24
CA LEU A 57 -20.01 11.64 2.06
C LEU A 57 -21.13 12.66 2.31
N PHE A 58 -21.15 13.70 1.48
CA PHE A 58 -22.19 14.73 1.42
C PHE A 58 -23.37 14.26 0.57
#